data_AF-A0A838RCQ1-F1
#
_entry.id   AF-A0A838RCQ1-F1
#
_cell.length_a   1.000
_cell.length_b   1.000
_cell.length_c   1.000
_cell.angle_alpha   90.00
_cell.angle_beta   90.00
_cell.angle_gamma   90.00
#
_symmetry.space_group_name_H-M   'P 1'
#
loop_
_entity.id
_entity.type
_entity.pdbx_description
1 polymer ?
#
loop_
_entity_poly.entity_id
_entity_poly.type
_entity_poly.pdbx_seq_one_letter_code
_entity_poly.pdbx_strand_id
1 'polypeptide(L)'
;MHRCGHIALAGAPNVGKSSLLNALVGQHLALVSPKPQATRLPVTGLRTEGDTQFIFHDLPGLLEPSYLLQSRMRELALEAIRRMDLVLHLHPAPDAPAPPFGRLAGLSQAPAAPLLVVYTKGDMLPAARRAELEREALVMAFQGSDGIERLLDRIRPFLPERDFEYDPEDLGVQPVRFFVVEYLREAAFELLGDELPYAFTAEVEEFRESERPVYIRVTLFVERESQKGIVIGRGGQTIKALGAQARIRLEELMGTPVYLDLWVKALPNWRKNPSALARFGFPETDPQLSGT
;
A
#
# COMPACT_ATOMS: atom_id res chain seq x y z
N MET A 1 12.36 -10.87 26.72
CA MET A 1 11.68 -11.90 25.90
C MET A 1 11.21 -11.18 24.66
N HIS A 2 11.55 -11.66 23.47
CA HIS A 2 11.20 -10.93 22.25
C HIS A 2 9.70 -11.03 21.95
N ARG A 3 9.17 -10.00 21.28
CA ARG A 3 7.84 -9.98 20.69
C ARG A 3 7.97 -9.73 19.20
N CYS A 4 7.20 -10.43 18.38
CA CYS A 4 7.21 -10.24 16.94
C CYS A 4 5.82 -10.53 16.39
N GLY A 5 5.21 -9.63 15.62
CA GLY A 5 3.82 -9.80 15.18
C GLY A 5 3.45 -9.11 13.87
N HIS A 6 2.58 -9.75 13.10
CA HIS A 6 2.00 -9.22 11.86
C HIS A 6 0.75 -8.38 12.16
N ILE A 7 0.75 -7.16 11.64
CA ILE A 7 -0.27 -6.15 11.92
C ILE A 7 -0.87 -5.67 10.59
N ALA A 8 -2.14 -5.94 10.34
CA ALA A 8 -2.82 -5.39 9.16
C ALA A 8 -3.24 -3.94 9.39
N LEU A 9 -2.92 -3.08 8.42
CA LEU A 9 -3.54 -1.77 8.26
C LEU A 9 -4.73 -1.95 7.31
N ALA A 10 -5.94 -1.96 7.86
CA ALA A 10 -7.16 -2.25 7.12
C ALA A 10 -8.18 -1.11 7.25
N GLY A 11 -8.95 -0.85 6.20
CA GLY A 11 -9.88 0.27 6.16
C GLY A 11 -10.37 0.57 4.75
N ALA A 12 -11.31 1.49 4.61
CA ALA A 12 -11.77 1.96 3.32
C ALA A 12 -10.62 2.59 2.49
N PRO A 13 -10.78 2.83 1.18
CA PRO A 13 -9.85 3.65 0.42
C PRO A 13 -9.64 5.05 1.05
N ASN A 14 -8.46 5.63 0.90
CA ASN A 14 -8.13 7.01 1.33
C ASN A 14 -8.26 7.35 2.83
N VAL A 15 -8.31 6.34 3.70
CA VAL A 15 -8.29 6.52 5.16
C VAL A 15 -6.89 6.76 5.74
N GLY A 16 -5.83 6.70 4.92
CA GLY A 16 -4.46 6.98 5.34
C GLY A 16 -3.61 5.77 5.76
N LYS A 17 -3.92 4.57 5.24
CA LYS A 17 -3.18 3.33 5.54
C LYS A 17 -1.71 3.42 5.10
N SER A 18 -1.44 3.75 3.84
CA SER A 18 -0.09 3.91 3.28
C SER A 18 0.68 5.06 3.95
N SER A 19 -0.01 6.16 4.27
CA SER A 19 0.58 7.27 5.03
C SER A 19 1.03 6.84 6.43
N LEU A 20 0.23 6.02 7.11
CA LEU A 20 0.60 5.43 8.39
C LEU A 20 1.79 4.48 8.23
N LEU A 21 1.79 3.62 7.22
CA LEU A 21 2.91 2.70 6.98
C LEU A 21 4.23 3.47 6.81
N ASN A 22 4.25 4.48 5.94
CA ASN A 22 5.45 5.27 5.70
C ASN A 22 5.90 6.01 6.97
N ALA A 23 4.97 6.51 7.78
CA ALA A 23 5.28 7.16 9.06
C ALA A 23 5.81 6.18 10.13
N LEU A 24 5.29 4.95 10.15
CA LEU A 24 5.75 3.88 11.05
C LEU A 24 7.16 3.43 10.68
N VAL A 25 7.45 3.23 9.40
CA VAL A 25 8.77 2.75 8.96
C VAL A 25 9.79 3.89 8.91
N GLY A 26 9.34 5.13 8.69
CA GLY A 26 10.22 6.28 8.47
C GLY A 26 10.78 6.38 7.05
N GLN A 27 10.27 5.55 6.12
CA GLN A 27 10.67 5.52 4.71
C GLN A 27 9.43 5.48 3.79
N HIS A 28 9.55 6.01 2.58
CA HIS A 28 8.48 6.02 1.58
C HIS A 28 8.39 4.67 0.84
N LEU A 29 7.78 3.67 1.50
CA LEU A 29 7.61 2.32 0.95
C LEU A 29 6.28 2.12 0.23
N ALA A 30 5.23 2.83 0.64
CA ALA A 30 3.90 2.71 0.03
C ALA A 30 3.49 3.99 -0.70
N LEU A 31 2.87 3.80 -1.86
CA LEU A 31 2.30 4.87 -2.67
C LEU A 31 1.22 5.62 -1.89
N VAL A 32 1.32 6.95 -1.83
CA VAL A 32 0.30 7.80 -1.21
C VAL A 32 -0.35 8.68 -2.26
N SER A 33 -1.68 8.65 -2.34
CA SER A 33 -2.44 9.47 -3.28
C SER A 33 -3.80 9.88 -2.70
N PRO A 34 -4.29 11.10 -3.00
CA PRO A 34 -5.65 11.50 -2.68
C PRO A 34 -6.69 10.79 -3.56
N LYS A 35 -6.29 10.29 -4.73
CA LYS A 35 -7.16 9.46 -5.59
C LYS A 35 -7.31 8.07 -4.95
N PRO A 36 -8.53 7.50 -4.89
CA PRO A 36 -8.78 6.18 -4.31
C PRO A 36 -8.01 5.07 -5.04
N GLN A 37 -7.99 3.86 -4.45
CA GLN A 37 -7.38 2.67 -5.07
C GLN A 37 -5.88 2.83 -5.39
N ALA A 38 -5.19 3.62 -4.56
CA ALA A 38 -3.75 3.71 -4.48
C ALA A 38 -3.15 2.32 -4.28
N THR A 39 -3.16 1.75 -3.07
CA THR A 39 -2.63 0.40 -2.79
C THR A 39 -3.39 -0.69 -3.54
N ARG A 40 -2.70 -1.46 -4.40
CA ARG A 40 -3.26 -2.62 -5.11
C ARG A 40 -2.72 -3.95 -4.60
N LEU A 41 -1.45 -4.01 -4.24
CA LEU A 41 -0.80 -5.16 -3.64
C LEU A 41 -0.41 -4.82 -2.20
N PRO A 42 -0.41 -5.78 -1.26
CA PRO A 42 0.08 -5.55 0.09
C PRO A 42 1.52 -5.04 0.10
N VAL A 43 1.78 -4.00 0.90
CA VAL A 43 3.14 -3.50 1.19
C VAL A 43 3.47 -3.83 2.64
N THR A 44 4.65 -4.40 2.88
CA THR A 44 5.08 -4.83 4.21
C THR A 44 6.20 -3.91 4.67
N GLY A 45 5.95 -3.23 5.78
CA GLY A 45 6.93 -2.39 6.45
C GLY A 45 7.35 -3.02 7.76
N LEU A 46 8.64 -2.94 8.05
CA LEU A 46 9.26 -3.51 9.23
C LEU A 46 9.71 -2.38 10.16
N ARG A 47 9.48 -2.56 11.45
CA ARG A 47 10.04 -1.69 12.49
C ARG A 47 10.45 -2.54 13.67
N THR A 48 11.70 -2.42 14.09
CA THR A 48 12.20 -3.09 15.30
C THR A 48 12.53 -2.06 16.36
N GLU A 49 12.00 -2.22 17.57
CA GLU A 49 12.27 -1.36 18.72
C GLU A 49 12.57 -2.18 19.98
N GLY A 50 13.83 -2.18 20.39
CA GLY A 50 14.29 -2.93 21.56
C GLY A 50 14.05 -4.42 21.37
N ASP A 51 13.15 -4.98 22.17
CA ASP A 51 12.79 -6.40 22.17
C ASP A 51 11.54 -6.72 21.33
N THR A 52 11.06 -5.79 20.50
CA THR A 52 9.82 -5.97 19.73
C THR A 52 10.01 -5.66 18.24
N GLN A 53 9.59 -6.58 17.37
CA GLN A 53 9.51 -6.41 15.92
C GLN A 53 8.05 -6.30 15.46
N PHE A 54 7.72 -5.18 14.85
CA PHE A 54 6.41 -4.89 14.27
C PHE A 54 6.47 -5.12 12.74
N ILE A 55 5.61 -6.00 12.23
CA ILE A 55 5.52 -6.32 10.80
C ILE A 55 4.19 -5.77 10.28
N PHE A 56 4.20 -4.56 9.73
CA PHE A 56 3.00 -3.88 9.25
C PHE A 56 2.67 -4.25 7.81
N HIS A 57 1.41 -4.49 7.52
CA HIS A 57 0.92 -4.75 6.15
C HIS A 57 -0.07 -3.65 5.74
N ASP A 58 0.33 -2.77 4.82
CA ASP A 58 -0.60 -1.86 4.14
C ASP A 58 -1.40 -2.64 3.09
N LEU A 59 -2.69 -2.79 3.34
CA LEU A 59 -3.57 -3.59 2.51
C LEU A 59 -4.37 -2.73 1.51
N PRO A 60 -4.78 -3.29 0.37
CA PRO A 60 -5.74 -2.64 -0.51
C PRO A 60 -6.99 -2.18 0.26
N GLY A 61 -7.51 -1.01 -0.10
CA GLY A 61 -8.71 -0.47 0.54
C GLY A 61 -9.93 -1.38 0.35
N LEU A 62 -10.64 -1.68 1.44
CA LEU A 62 -11.84 -2.49 1.42
C LEU A 62 -12.99 -1.69 0.77
N LEU A 63 -13.38 -2.10 -0.43
CA LEU A 63 -14.45 -1.49 -1.21
C LEU A 63 -15.31 -2.57 -1.87
N GLU A 64 -16.48 -2.16 -2.36
CA GLU A 64 -17.35 -3.04 -3.15
C GLU A 64 -16.82 -3.12 -4.60
N PRO A 65 -16.40 -4.31 -5.07
CA PRO A 65 -15.72 -4.43 -6.34
C PRO A 65 -16.68 -4.24 -7.53
N SER A 66 -16.27 -3.42 -8.48
CA SER A 66 -16.97 -3.17 -9.75
C SER A 66 -16.35 -3.90 -10.95
N TYR A 67 -15.12 -4.42 -10.80
CA TYR A 67 -14.41 -5.18 -11.84
C TYR A 67 -13.40 -6.15 -11.23
N LEU A 68 -12.84 -7.03 -12.07
CA LEU A 68 -12.05 -8.18 -11.64
C LEU A 68 -10.80 -7.79 -10.82
N LEU A 69 -10.01 -6.80 -11.24
CA LEU A 69 -8.88 -6.32 -10.44
C LEU A 69 -9.30 -5.91 -9.01
N GLN A 70 -10.41 -5.18 -8.85
CA GLN A 70 -10.89 -4.80 -7.52
C GLN A 70 -11.34 -6.01 -6.70
N SER A 71 -11.88 -7.04 -7.36
CA SER A 71 -12.24 -8.31 -6.71
C SER A 71 -10.99 -8.99 -6.17
N ARG A 72 -9.93 -9.11 -7.00
CA ARG A 72 -8.63 -9.68 -6.58
C ARG A 72 -7.96 -8.86 -5.48
N MET A 73 -7.97 -7.53 -5.57
CA MET A 73 -7.44 -6.65 -4.52
C MET A 73 -8.14 -6.88 -3.17
N ARG A 74 -9.47 -7.01 -3.21
CA ARG A 74 -10.27 -7.30 -2.02
C ARG A 74 -9.96 -8.69 -1.46
N GLU A 75 -9.90 -9.71 -2.30
CA GLU A 75 -9.52 -11.07 -1.93
C GLU A 75 -8.16 -11.08 -1.23
N LEU A 76 -7.13 -10.48 -1.83
CA LEU A 76 -5.79 -10.35 -1.24
C LEU A 76 -5.81 -9.66 0.14
N ALA A 77 -6.59 -8.59 0.30
CA ALA A 77 -6.72 -7.90 1.58
C ALA A 77 -7.37 -8.80 2.64
N LEU A 78 -8.46 -9.50 2.30
CA LEU A 78 -9.17 -10.39 3.22
C LEU A 78 -8.33 -11.61 3.60
N GLU A 79 -7.59 -12.19 2.66
CA GLU A 79 -6.65 -13.27 2.95
C GLU A 79 -5.52 -12.85 3.88
N ALA A 80 -4.96 -11.65 3.65
CA ALA A 80 -3.95 -11.10 4.54
C ALA A 80 -4.50 -10.94 5.95
N ILE A 81 -5.68 -10.33 6.11
CA ILE A 81 -6.35 -10.11 7.41
C ILE A 81 -6.48 -11.40 8.22
N ARG A 82 -6.78 -12.53 7.58
CA ARG A 82 -6.95 -13.83 8.28
C ARG A 82 -5.68 -14.36 8.94
N ARG A 83 -4.51 -13.89 8.52
CA ARG A 83 -3.20 -14.39 8.98
C ARG A 83 -2.51 -13.45 9.97
N MET A 84 -3.16 -12.37 10.39
CA MET A 84 -2.56 -11.34 11.21
C MET A 84 -2.68 -11.66 12.70
N ASP A 85 -1.71 -11.18 13.47
CA ASP A 85 -1.75 -11.20 14.93
C ASP A 85 -2.61 -10.04 15.47
N LEU A 86 -2.71 -8.93 14.72
CA LEU A 86 -3.54 -7.76 15.05
C LEU A 86 -4.07 -7.09 13.78
N VAL A 87 -5.30 -6.57 13.84
CA VAL A 87 -5.88 -5.75 12.77
C VAL A 87 -6.15 -4.33 13.29
N LEU A 88 -5.48 -3.35 12.67
CA LEU A 88 -5.77 -1.93 12.87
C LEU A 88 -6.84 -1.50 11.87
N HIS A 89 -8.04 -1.25 12.37
CA HIS A 89 -9.15 -0.71 11.59
C HIS A 89 -9.04 0.81 11.54
N LEU A 90 -8.48 1.32 10.43
CA LEU A 90 -8.29 2.74 10.18
C LEU A 90 -9.57 3.39 9.65
N HIS A 91 -9.97 4.50 10.26
CA HIS A 91 -11.13 5.29 9.85
C HIS A 91 -10.87 6.79 10.05
N PRO A 92 -11.31 7.71 9.18
CA PRO A 92 -11.10 9.14 9.41
C PRO A 92 -11.82 9.64 10.66
N ALA A 93 -11.14 10.41 11.50
CA ALA A 93 -11.68 10.98 12.73
C ALA A 93 -12.89 11.92 12.50
N PRO A 94 -12.93 12.74 11.43
CA PRO A 94 -14.13 13.53 11.10
C PRO A 94 -15.38 12.70 10.83
N ASP A 95 -15.21 11.44 10.39
CA ASP A 95 -16.28 10.54 10.00
C ASP A 95 -16.65 9.54 11.12
N ALA A 96 -16.19 9.78 12.35
CA ALA A 96 -16.45 8.92 13.50
C ALA A 96 -17.96 8.88 13.87
N PRO A 97 -18.48 7.74 14.38
CA PRO A 97 -17.74 6.51 14.70
C PRO A 97 -17.49 5.61 13.48
N ALA A 98 -16.43 4.80 13.57
CA ALA A 98 -16.12 3.80 12.56
C ALA A 98 -17.26 2.75 12.46
N PRO A 99 -17.63 2.30 11.24
CA PRO A 99 -18.61 1.21 11.10
C PRO A 99 -18.04 -0.11 11.65
N PRO A 100 -18.89 -1.11 11.97
CA PRO A 100 -18.39 -2.43 12.33
C PRO A 100 -17.48 -3.00 11.22
N PHE A 101 -16.31 -3.52 11.59
CA PHE A 101 -15.32 -4.00 10.63
C PHE A 101 -15.87 -5.07 9.68
N GLY A 102 -16.70 -6.00 10.19
CA GLY A 102 -17.35 -7.02 9.36
C GLY A 102 -18.23 -6.43 8.25
N ARG A 103 -18.91 -5.30 8.51
CA ARG A 103 -19.70 -4.61 7.48
C ARG A 103 -18.79 -4.02 6.39
N LEU A 104 -17.68 -3.39 6.78
CA LEU A 104 -16.70 -2.85 5.83
C LEU A 104 -16.05 -3.95 4.99
N ALA A 105 -15.63 -5.04 5.65
CA ALA A 105 -14.96 -6.17 5.04
C ALA A 105 -15.93 -7.14 4.33
N GLY A 106 -17.24 -6.90 4.38
CA GLY A 106 -18.29 -7.82 3.92
C GLY A 106 -18.13 -9.24 4.47
N LEU A 107 -17.71 -9.35 5.73
CA LEU A 107 -17.54 -10.60 6.44
C LEU A 107 -18.75 -10.84 7.34
N SER A 108 -19.24 -12.09 7.35
CA SER A 108 -20.29 -12.53 8.26
C SER A 108 -19.82 -12.63 9.72
N GLN A 109 -18.51 -12.82 9.93
CA GLN A 109 -17.88 -12.91 11.23
C GLN A 109 -16.69 -11.95 11.32
N ALA A 110 -16.37 -11.51 12.54
CA ALA A 110 -15.15 -10.74 12.77
C ALA A 110 -13.90 -11.63 12.52
N PRO A 111 -12.76 -11.05 12.13
CA PRO A 111 -11.48 -11.75 12.14
C PRO A 111 -11.19 -12.34 13.53
N ALA A 112 -10.47 -13.47 13.56
CA ALA A 112 -10.03 -14.08 14.81
C ALA A 112 -9.01 -13.20 15.55
N ALA A 113 -8.21 -12.43 14.79
CA ALA A 113 -7.27 -11.46 15.33
C ALA A 113 -8.01 -10.33 16.08
N PRO A 114 -7.45 -9.82 17.19
CA PRO A 114 -7.94 -8.62 17.84
C PRO A 114 -8.07 -7.45 16.85
N LEU A 115 -9.13 -6.66 17.03
CA LEU A 115 -9.41 -5.47 16.22
C LEU A 115 -9.22 -4.21 17.08
N LEU A 116 -8.37 -3.29 16.62
CA LEU A 116 -8.21 -1.98 17.24
C LEU A 116 -8.62 -0.89 16.24
N VAL A 117 -9.57 -0.04 16.62
CA VAL A 117 -9.94 1.12 15.81
C VAL A 117 -8.90 2.22 16.00
N VAL A 118 -8.40 2.75 14.89
CA VAL A 118 -7.46 3.87 14.85
C VAL A 118 -8.07 4.97 14.00
N TYR A 119 -8.41 6.09 14.64
CA TYR A 119 -8.95 7.24 13.93
C TYR A 119 -7.82 8.07 13.33
N THR A 120 -7.84 8.27 12.02
CA THR A 120 -6.82 9.01 11.25
C THR A 120 -7.27 10.43 10.98
N LYS A 121 -6.37 11.31 10.51
CA LYS A 121 -6.70 12.72 10.19
C LYS A 121 -7.25 13.50 11.40
N GLY A 122 -6.73 13.20 12.59
CA GLY A 122 -7.15 13.85 13.83
C GLY A 122 -6.86 15.35 13.87
N ASP A 123 -5.95 15.84 13.03
CA ASP A 123 -5.66 17.25 12.78
C ASP A 123 -6.85 18.01 12.18
N MET A 124 -7.81 17.33 11.57
CA MET A 124 -9.04 17.93 11.02
C MET A 124 -10.12 18.15 12.08
N LEU A 125 -9.96 17.63 13.30
CA LEU A 125 -10.91 17.80 14.39
C LEU A 125 -10.57 19.00 15.28
N PRO A 126 -11.58 19.75 15.78
CA PRO A 126 -11.38 20.67 16.89
C PRO A 126 -10.85 19.94 18.13
N ALA A 127 -9.98 20.60 18.91
CA ALA A 127 -9.30 19.99 20.07
C ALA A 127 -10.26 19.31 21.07
N ALA A 128 -11.42 19.92 21.35
CA ALA A 128 -12.42 19.34 22.25
C ALA A 128 -13.01 18.02 21.70
N ARG A 129 -13.31 17.97 20.40
CA ARG A 129 -13.87 16.76 19.75
C ARG A 129 -12.82 15.65 19.64
N ARG A 130 -11.56 16.03 19.38
CA ARG A 130 -10.43 15.11 19.41
C ARG A 130 -10.25 14.49 20.81
N ALA A 131 -10.21 15.31 21.85
CA ALA A 131 -10.08 14.84 23.23
C ALA A 131 -11.24 13.93 23.64
N GLU A 132 -12.47 14.21 23.19
CA GLU A 132 -13.61 13.33 23.40
C GLU A 132 -13.38 11.94 22.81
N LEU A 133 -12.93 11.87 21.55
CA LEU A 133 -12.70 10.61 20.83
C LEU A 133 -11.48 9.84 21.37
N GLU A 134 -10.44 10.56 21.82
CA GLU A 134 -9.23 9.98 22.43
C GLU A 134 -9.50 9.26 23.77
N ARG A 135 -10.66 9.49 24.40
CA ARG A 135 -11.06 8.71 25.59
C ARG A 135 -11.44 7.27 25.26
N GLU A 136 -11.85 7.00 24.02
CA GLU A 136 -12.41 5.72 23.60
C GLU A 136 -11.53 4.98 22.59
N ALA A 137 -10.74 5.71 21.80
CA ALA A 137 -9.92 5.15 20.73
C ALA A 137 -8.62 5.94 20.53
N LEU A 138 -7.68 5.36 19.78
CA LEU A 138 -6.50 6.08 19.35
C LEU A 138 -6.87 7.05 18.22
N VAL A 139 -6.48 8.32 18.35
CA VAL A 139 -6.66 9.34 17.31
C VAL A 139 -5.29 9.85 16.88
N MET A 140 -5.02 9.82 15.57
CA MET A 140 -3.72 10.15 14.99
C MET A 140 -3.84 11.22 13.92
N ALA A 141 -2.91 12.16 13.97
CA ALA A 141 -2.52 12.98 12.83
C ALA A 141 -1.16 12.47 12.36
N PHE A 142 -0.96 12.30 11.06
CA PHE A 142 0.30 11.76 10.53
C PHE A 142 1.44 12.80 10.48
N GLN A 143 1.24 13.95 11.13
CA GLN A 143 2.24 15.00 11.33
C GLN A 143 2.73 14.96 12.78
N GLY A 144 3.96 14.49 13.00
CA GLY A 144 4.63 14.44 14.32
C GLY A 144 4.93 13.04 14.83
N SER A 145 5.98 12.89 15.65
CA SER A 145 6.48 11.61 16.17
C SER A 145 5.68 11.04 17.35
N ASP A 146 5.09 11.91 18.18
CA ASP A 146 4.37 11.53 19.41
C ASP A 146 3.19 10.56 19.17
N GLY A 147 2.48 10.71 18.05
CA GLY A 147 1.37 9.82 17.69
C GLY A 147 1.81 8.38 17.36
N ILE A 148 3.02 8.22 16.81
CA ILE A 148 3.56 6.92 16.40
C ILE A 148 4.02 6.12 17.62
N GLU A 149 4.76 6.74 18.53
CA GLU A 149 5.22 6.08 19.76
C GLU A 149 4.02 5.60 20.60
N ARG A 150 3.00 6.45 20.77
CA ARG A 150 1.75 6.07 21.45
C ARG A 150 1.03 4.90 20.78
N LEU A 151 1.05 4.82 19.45
CA LEU A 151 0.48 3.67 18.72
C LEU A 151 1.27 2.40 19.02
N LEU A 152 2.59 2.45 18.91
CA LEU A 152 3.48 1.30 19.12
C LEU A 152 3.35 0.75 20.55
N ASP A 153 3.35 1.61 21.55
CA ASP A 153 3.11 1.23 22.95
C ASP A 153 1.75 0.58 23.16
N ARG A 154 0.71 1.08 22.47
CA ARG A 154 -0.63 0.53 22.57
C ARG A 154 -0.76 -0.85 21.93
N ILE A 155 -0.06 -1.11 20.84
CA ILE A 155 -0.18 -2.36 20.08
C ILE A 155 0.83 -3.44 20.51
N ARG A 156 1.96 -3.06 21.12
CA ARG A 156 3.00 -3.99 21.61
C ARG A 156 2.44 -5.16 22.45
N PRO A 157 1.48 -4.97 23.37
CA PRO A 157 0.93 -6.08 24.17
C PRO A 157 0.16 -7.12 23.37
N PHE A 158 -0.32 -6.78 22.17
CA PHE A 158 -1.05 -7.69 21.29
C PHE A 158 -0.12 -8.63 20.51
N LEU A 159 1.17 -8.32 20.41
CA LEU A 159 2.10 -9.13 19.63
C LEU A 159 2.53 -10.38 20.42
N PRO A 160 2.60 -11.55 19.77
CA PRO A 160 2.98 -12.78 20.43
C PRO A 160 4.46 -12.75 20.85
N GLU A 161 4.76 -13.48 21.92
CA GLU A 161 6.13 -13.66 22.38
C GLU A 161 6.82 -14.73 21.53
N ARG A 162 7.71 -14.29 20.65
CA ARG A 162 8.52 -15.13 19.75
C ARG A 162 9.71 -14.33 19.25
N ASP A 163 10.69 -15.03 18.67
CA ASP A 163 11.85 -14.41 18.06
C ASP A 163 11.48 -13.54 16.84
N PHE A 164 12.38 -12.65 16.48
CA PHE A 164 12.25 -11.82 15.28
C PHE A 164 12.25 -12.68 14.02
N GLU A 165 11.41 -12.32 13.05
CA GLU A 165 11.29 -13.01 11.77
C GLU A 165 12.24 -12.43 10.72
N TYR A 166 12.50 -11.13 10.79
CA TYR A 166 13.36 -10.38 9.87
C TYR A 166 14.57 -9.78 10.57
N ASP A 167 15.56 -9.34 9.79
CA ASP A 167 16.69 -8.59 10.31
C ASP A 167 16.19 -7.29 10.98
N PRO A 168 16.67 -6.91 12.18
CA PRO A 168 16.32 -5.66 12.83
C PRO A 168 16.57 -4.40 11.99
N GLU A 169 17.50 -4.44 11.03
CA GLU A 169 17.85 -3.33 10.15
C GLU A 169 16.96 -3.25 8.89
N ASP A 170 16.24 -4.32 8.56
CA ASP A 170 15.35 -4.34 7.40
C ASP A 170 14.14 -3.42 7.63
N LEU A 171 13.78 -2.66 6.58
CA LEU A 171 12.64 -1.73 6.60
C LEU A 171 11.43 -2.26 5.80
N GLY A 172 11.63 -3.23 4.91
CA GLY A 172 10.58 -3.83 4.09
C GLY A 172 11.03 -5.12 3.41
N VAL A 173 10.08 -5.89 2.89
CA VAL A 173 10.35 -7.25 2.35
C VAL A 173 10.24 -7.32 0.84
N GLN A 174 9.66 -6.29 0.21
CA GLN A 174 9.44 -6.27 -1.22
C GLN A 174 10.76 -6.13 -2.00
N PRO A 175 10.94 -6.85 -3.11
CA PRO A 175 12.10 -6.68 -3.97
C PRO A 175 12.09 -5.30 -4.65
N VAL A 176 13.26 -4.75 -4.99
CA VAL A 176 13.37 -3.43 -5.66
C VAL A 176 12.50 -3.33 -6.92
N ARG A 177 12.33 -4.44 -7.66
CA ARG A 177 11.43 -4.52 -8.84
C ARG A 177 9.99 -4.13 -8.53
N PHE A 178 9.50 -4.43 -7.33
CA PHE A 178 8.17 -4.00 -6.87
C PHE A 178 8.10 -2.48 -6.79
N PHE A 179 9.09 -1.85 -6.16
CA PHE A 179 9.14 -0.39 -5.99
C PHE A 179 9.32 0.35 -7.32
N VAL A 180 10.01 -0.24 -8.32
CA VAL A 180 10.04 0.31 -9.69
C VAL A 180 8.63 0.49 -10.24
N VAL A 181 7.79 -0.55 -10.11
CA VAL A 181 6.40 -0.51 -10.59
C VAL A 181 5.60 0.49 -9.78
N GLU A 182 5.69 0.45 -8.45
CA GLU A 182 4.89 1.33 -7.57
C GLU A 182 5.27 2.81 -7.70
N TYR A 183 6.55 3.18 -7.82
CA TYR A 183 6.94 4.58 -8.02
C TYR A 183 6.55 5.12 -9.40
N LEU A 184 6.57 4.28 -10.45
CA LEU A 184 6.00 4.66 -11.74
C LEU A 184 4.48 4.83 -11.66
N ARG A 185 3.80 3.98 -10.87
CA ARG A 185 2.36 4.12 -10.61
C ARG A 185 2.06 5.37 -9.81
N GLU A 186 2.88 5.73 -8.83
CA GLU A 186 2.74 6.96 -8.04
C GLU A 186 2.85 8.19 -8.93
N ALA A 187 3.89 8.24 -9.77
CA ALA A 187 4.05 9.28 -10.77
C ALA A 187 2.85 9.33 -11.73
N ALA A 188 2.30 8.18 -12.14
CA ALA A 188 1.10 8.14 -12.96
C ALA A 188 -0.14 8.68 -12.22
N PHE A 189 -0.28 8.41 -10.93
CA PHE A 189 -1.33 8.95 -10.09
C PHE A 189 -1.20 10.46 -9.87
N GLU A 190 0.00 11.02 -9.90
CA GLU A 190 0.22 12.46 -9.80
C GLU A 190 -0.01 13.17 -11.13
N LEU A 191 0.60 12.67 -12.21
CA LEU A 191 0.70 13.37 -13.50
C LEU A 191 -0.47 13.09 -14.46
N LEU A 192 -1.16 11.96 -14.31
CA LEU A 192 -2.23 11.57 -15.24
C LEU A 192 -3.61 11.87 -14.65
N GLY A 193 -4.50 12.39 -15.50
CA GLY A 193 -5.88 12.73 -15.16
C GLY A 193 -6.88 11.58 -15.37
N ASP A 194 -8.14 11.87 -15.04
CA ASP A 194 -9.31 11.05 -15.36
C ASP A 194 -9.16 9.57 -14.92
N GLU A 195 -9.59 8.62 -15.76
CA GLU A 195 -9.49 7.19 -15.44
C GLU A 195 -8.10 6.58 -15.67
N LEU A 196 -7.15 7.33 -16.22
CA LEU A 196 -5.89 6.78 -16.73
C LEU A 196 -4.97 6.19 -15.65
N PRO A 197 -4.78 6.80 -14.46
CA PRO A 197 -4.01 6.19 -13.38
C PRO A 197 -4.52 4.80 -12.98
N TYR A 198 -5.84 4.59 -13.07
CA TYR A 198 -6.46 3.32 -12.73
C TYR A 198 -6.24 2.25 -13.81
N ALA A 199 -6.08 2.65 -15.08
CA ALA A 199 -5.77 1.77 -16.19
C ALA A 199 -4.26 1.56 -16.41
N PHE A 200 -3.41 2.27 -15.65
CA PHE A 200 -1.95 2.18 -15.73
C PHE A 200 -1.41 1.02 -14.87
N THR A 201 -0.44 0.28 -15.41
CA THR A 201 0.43 -0.65 -14.68
C THR A 201 1.79 -0.72 -15.38
N ALA A 202 2.78 -1.36 -14.78
CA ALA A 202 4.11 -1.51 -15.34
C ALA A 202 4.68 -2.92 -15.10
N GLU A 203 5.62 -3.33 -15.95
CA GLU A 203 6.38 -4.57 -15.80
C GLU A 203 7.85 -4.31 -16.09
N VAL A 204 8.71 -4.74 -15.16
CA VAL A 204 10.16 -4.71 -15.35
C VAL A 204 10.57 -5.87 -16.26
N GLU A 205 11.00 -5.55 -17.47
CA GLU A 205 11.45 -6.54 -18.46
C GLU A 205 12.92 -6.89 -18.27
N GLU A 206 13.72 -5.94 -17.77
CA GLU A 206 15.15 -6.11 -17.58
C GLU A 206 15.64 -5.30 -16.39
N PHE A 207 16.53 -5.88 -15.60
CA PHE A 207 17.16 -5.23 -14.45
C PHE A 207 18.63 -5.66 -14.41
N ARG A 208 19.54 -4.72 -14.63
CA ARG A 208 21.00 -4.94 -14.59
C ARG A 208 21.63 -4.20 -13.42
N GLU A 209 21.62 -4.84 -12.26
CA GLU A 209 22.15 -4.30 -11.00
C GLU A 209 23.65 -3.99 -11.04
N SER A 210 24.41 -4.69 -11.89
CA SER A 210 25.86 -4.51 -12.02
C SER A 210 26.26 -3.28 -12.84
N GLU A 211 25.34 -2.68 -13.62
CA GLU A 211 25.65 -1.49 -14.42
C GLU A 211 25.66 -0.22 -13.55
N ARG A 212 26.39 0.80 -14.01
CA ARG A 212 26.50 2.12 -13.36
C ARG A 212 26.31 3.20 -14.44
N PRO A 213 25.17 3.92 -14.48
CA PRO A 213 23.99 3.78 -13.61
C PRO A 213 23.33 2.39 -13.73
N VAL A 214 22.58 1.97 -12.70
CA VAL A 214 21.79 0.73 -12.75
C VAL A 214 20.78 0.83 -13.88
N TYR A 215 20.79 -0.12 -14.82
CA TYR A 215 19.86 -0.11 -15.96
C TYR A 215 18.60 -0.91 -15.65
N ILE A 216 17.44 -0.29 -15.86
CA ILE A 216 16.13 -0.92 -15.67
C ILE A 216 15.25 -0.63 -16.89
N ARG A 217 14.85 -1.67 -17.62
CA ARG A 217 13.89 -1.56 -18.72
C ARG A 217 12.50 -1.93 -18.24
N VAL A 218 11.54 -1.03 -18.47
CA VAL A 218 10.17 -1.17 -18.00
C VAL A 218 9.18 -0.92 -19.14
N THR A 219 8.22 -1.83 -19.30
CA THR A 219 7.04 -1.57 -20.14
C THR A 219 5.89 -1.06 -19.27
N LEU A 220 5.37 0.11 -19.63
CA LEU A 220 4.17 0.73 -19.11
C LEU A 220 2.96 0.25 -19.93
N PHE A 221 1.92 -0.23 -19.25
CA PHE A 221 0.70 -0.73 -19.86
C PHE A 221 -0.49 0.17 -19.56
N VAL A 222 -1.33 0.35 -20.58
CA VAL A 222 -2.64 1.01 -20.52
C VAL A 222 -3.68 0.22 -21.30
N GLU A 223 -4.97 0.49 -21.18
CA GLU A 223 -6.01 -0.32 -21.82
C GLU A 223 -6.27 0.05 -23.29
N ARG A 224 -5.90 1.26 -23.74
CA ARG A 224 -6.26 1.76 -25.09
C ARG A 224 -5.09 2.47 -25.77
N GLU A 225 -5.06 2.43 -27.10
CA GLU A 225 -4.06 3.18 -27.89
C GLU A 225 -4.15 4.70 -27.67
N SER A 226 -5.36 5.24 -27.48
CA SER A 226 -5.52 6.67 -27.13
C SER A 226 -4.83 7.03 -25.80
N GLN A 227 -4.93 6.15 -24.81
CA GLN A 227 -4.27 6.30 -23.51
C GLN A 227 -2.75 6.22 -23.64
N LYS A 228 -2.23 5.35 -24.51
CA LYS A 228 -0.79 5.27 -24.81
C LYS A 228 -0.27 6.60 -25.34
N GLY A 229 -1.02 7.27 -26.22
CA GLY A 229 -0.70 8.62 -26.68
C GLY A 229 -0.58 9.64 -25.53
N ILE A 230 -1.46 9.57 -24.54
CA ILE A 230 -1.45 10.45 -23.36
C ILE A 230 -0.23 10.18 -22.47
N VAL A 231 0.08 8.90 -22.20
CA VAL A 231 1.25 8.50 -21.40
C VAL A 231 2.56 8.92 -22.06
N ILE A 232 2.66 8.83 -23.38
CA ILE A 232 3.82 9.34 -24.12
C ILE A 232 3.86 10.86 -24.03
N GLY A 233 2.73 11.52 -24.32
CA GLY A 233 2.62 12.98 -24.35
C GLY A 233 3.31 13.60 -25.57
N ARG A 234 3.06 14.90 -25.78
CA ARG A 234 3.63 15.63 -26.92
C ARG A 234 5.16 15.62 -26.85
N GLY A 235 5.82 15.04 -27.86
CA GLY A 235 7.29 14.92 -27.91
C GLY A 235 7.90 14.08 -26.78
N GLY A 236 7.11 13.18 -26.16
CA GLY A 236 7.56 12.34 -25.06
C GLY A 236 7.63 13.05 -23.70
N GLN A 237 7.02 14.22 -23.55
CA GLN A 237 7.13 15.01 -22.30
C GLN A 237 6.54 14.28 -21.08
N THR A 238 5.40 13.61 -21.23
CA THR A 238 4.73 12.92 -20.11
C THR A 238 5.52 11.71 -19.65
N ILE A 239 5.97 10.84 -20.57
CA ILE A 239 6.77 9.66 -20.21
C ILE A 239 8.12 10.04 -19.57
N LYS A 240 8.73 11.14 -20.02
CA LYS A 240 9.94 11.69 -19.40
C LYS A 240 9.68 12.18 -17.98
N ALA A 241 8.54 12.84 -17.74
CA ALA A 241 8.16 13.29 -16.40
C ALA A 241 7.88 12.11 -15.45
N LEU A 242 7.15 11.08 -15.92
CA LEU A 242 6.93 9.83 -15.18
C LEU A 242 8.26 9.18 -14.77
N GLY A 243 9.17 9.01 -15.74
CA GLY A 243 10.48 8.44 -15.49
C GLY A 243 11.33 9.30 -14.55
N ALA A 244 11.29 10.62 -14.68
CA ALA A 244 12.04 11.52 -13.81
C ALA A 244 11.58 11.43 -12.35
N GLN A 245 10.25 11.44 -12.10
CA GLN A 245 9.70 11.31 -10.75
C GLN A 245 10.02 9.95 -10.12
N ALA A 246 9.79 8.85 -10.86
CA ALA A 246 10.07 7.51 -10.35
C ALA A 246 11.57 7.29 -10.10
N ARG A 247 12.44 7.83 -10.96
CA ARG A 247 13.90 7.71 -10.83
C ARG A 247 14.41 8.35 -9.54
N ILE A 248 13.90 9.52 -9.14
CA ILE A 248 14.30 10.18 -7.89
C ILE A 248 14.08 9.23 -6.70
N ARG A 249 12.89 8.62 -6.61
CA ARG A 249 12.55 7.68 -5.54
C ARG A 249 13.38 6.40 -5.57
N LEU A 250 13.67 5.88 -6.76
CA LEU A 250 14.52 4.71 -6.91
C LEU A 250 15.98 4.99 -6.52
N GLU A 251 16.52 6.15 -6.88
CA GLU A 251 17.87 6.56 -6.49
C GLU A 251 17.96 6.75 -4.97
N GLU A 252 16.93 7.33 -4.33
CA GLU A 252 16.81 7.43 -2.87
C GLU A 252 16.77 6.03 -2.22
N LEU A 253 15.96 5.11 -2.74
CA LEU A 253 15.82 3.75 -2.20
C LEU A 253 17.09 2.91 -2.37
N MET A 254 17.75 3.00 -3.53
CA MET A 254 18.89 2.16 -3.89
C MET A 254 20.24 2.76 -3.50
N GLY A 255 20.31 4.07 -3.22
CA GLY A 255 21.56 4.77 -2.94
C GLY A 255 22.53 4.84 -4.13
N THR A 256 22.07 4.61 -5.36
CA THR A 256 22.89 4.61 -6.58
C THR A 256 22.12 5.22 -7.76
N PRO A 257 22.80 5.87 -8.73
CA PRO A 257 22.16 6.36 -9.95
C PRO A 257 21.45 5.26 -10.75
N VAL A 258 20.29 5.60 -11.33
CA VAL A 258 19.44 4.67 -12.10
C VAL A 258 19.17 5.22 -13.51
N TYR A 259 19.22 4.37 -14.52
CA TYR A 259 18.74 4.65 -15.86
C TYR A 259 17.44 3.87 -16.12
N LEU A 260 16.33 4.60 -16.27
CA LEU A 260 15.02 4.03 -16.59
C LEU A 260 14.75 4.09 -18.10
N ASP A 261 14.71 2.92 -18.74
CA ASP A 261 14.30 2.76 -20.15
C ASP A 261 12.82 2.40 -20.22
N LEU A 262 11.98 3.38 -20.57
CA LEU A 262 10.52 3.26 -20.50
C LEU A 262 9.89 3.08 -21.88
N TRP A 263 9.08 2.03 -22.01
CA TRP A 263 8.28 1.71 -23.20
C TRP A 263 6.80 1.76 -22.87
N VAL A 264 5.93 2.10 -23.82
CA VAL A 264 4.47 2.13 -23.60
C VAL A 264 3.76 1.20 -24.58
N LYS A 265 2.96 0.28 -24.05
CA LYS A 265 2.16 -0.67 -24.84
C LYS A 265 0.68 -0.60 -24.40
N ALA A 266 -0.24 -0.67 -25.35
CA ALA A 266 -1.64 -0.91 -25.01
C ALA A 266 -1.86 -2.41 -24.77
N LEU A 267 -2.51 -2.75 -23.67
CA LEU A 267 -2.96 -4.09 -23.32
C LEU A 267 -4.47 -4.03 -23.04
N PRO A 268 -5.31 -4.31 -24.05
CA PRO A 268 -6.75 -4.14 -23.95
C PRO A 268 -7.39 -4.88 -22.77
N ASN A 269 -8.20 -4.15 -22.00
CA ASN A 269 -9.02 -4.69 -20.90
C ASN A 269 -8.25 -5.49 -19.85
N TRP A 270 -6.97 -5.19 -19.61
CA TRP A 270 -6.12 -5.99 -18.72
C TRP A 270 -6.71 -6.13 -17.30
N ARG A 271 -7.41 -5.11 -16.79
CA ARG A 271 -8.04 -5.13 -15.45
C ARG A 271 -9.21 -6.11 -15.32
N LYS A 272 -9.69 -6.62 -16.45
CA LYS A 272 -10.78 -7.59 -16.58
C LYS A 272 -10.29 -8.93 -17.13
N ASN A 273 -9.00 -9.07 -17.42
CA ASN A 273 -8.42 -10.27 -18.01
C ASN A 273 -7.68 -11.07 -16.94
N PRO A 274 -8.12 -12.29 -16.58
CA PRO A 274 -7.49 -13.11 -15.54
C PRO A 274 -6.00 -13.38 -15.78
N SER A 275 -5.59 -13.66 -17.02
CA SER A 275 -4.19 -13.94 -17.36
C SER A 275 -3.31 -12.70 -17.20
N ALA A 276 -3.81 -11.53 -17.62
CA ALA A 276 -3.09 -10.27 -17.43
C ALA A 276 -2.99 -9.91 -15.94
N LEU A 277 -4.03 -10.14 -15.15
CA LEU A 277 -4.01 -9.94 -13.71
C LEU A 277 -3.00 -10.84 -13.01
N ALA A 278 -2.99 -12.13 -13.32
CA ALA A 278 -2.00 -13.08 -12.79
C ALA A 278 -0.56 -12.63 -13.13
N ARG A 279 -0.32 -12.18 -14.36
CA ARG A 279 0.97 -11.60 -14.80
C ARG A 279 1.39 -10.40 -13.94
N PHE A 280 0.46 -9.56 -13.52
CA PHE A 280 0.74 -8.35 -12.71
C PHE A 280 0.66 -8.58 -11.20
N GLY A 281 0.69 -9.83 -10.74
CA GLY A 281 0.74 -10.17 -9.31
C GLY A 281 -0.63 -10.26 -8.63
N PHE A 282 -1.72 -10.39 -9.41
CA PHE A 282 -3.07 -10.63 -8.91
C PHE A 282 -3.52 -12.05 -9.30
N PRO A 283 -2.99 -13.10 -8.63
CA PRO A 283 -3.30 -14.47 -8.98
C PRO A 283 -4.78 -14.79 -8.76
N GLU A 284 -5.23 -15.89 -9.35
CA GLU A 284 -6.53 -16.44 -9.02
C GLU A 284 -6.51 -17.06 -7.63
N THR A 285 -7.45 -16.64 -6.80
CA THR A 285 -7.61 -17.13 -5.44
C THR A 285 -8.44 -18.41 -5.47
N ASP A 286 -7.96 -19.50 -4.86
CA ASP A 286 -8.69 -20.77 -4.82
C ASP A 286 -9.96 -20.60 -3.96
N PRO A 287 -11.17 -20.78 -4.52
CA PRO A 287 -12.41 -20.64 -3.78
C PRO A 287 -12.49 -21.55 -2.56
N GLN A 288 -11.79 -22.69 -2.55
CA GLN A 288 -11.84 -23.66 -1.44
C GLN A 288 -11.18 -23.15 -0.15
N LEU A 289 -10.29 -22.15 -0.23
CA LEU A 289 -9.63 -21.53 0.94
C LEU A 289 -10.41 -20.30 1.46
N SER A 290 -11.47 -19.89 0.77
CA SER A 290 -12.22 -18.67 1.08
C SER A 290 -13.46 -18.89 1.96
N GLY A 291 -13.85 -20.14 2.19
CA GLY A 291 -15.12 -20.54 2.81
C GLY A 291 -15.03 -21.43 4.05
N THR A 292 -13.99 -21.31 4.86
CA THR A 292 -13.94 -21.88 6.23
C THR A 292 -13.71 -20.81 7.27
#